data_AF-A0AAW2K929-F1
#
_entry.id   AF-A0AAW2K929-F1
#
_cell.length_a   1.000
_cell.length_b   1.000
_cell.length_c   1.000
_cell.angle_alpha   90.00
_cell.angle_beta   90.00
_cell.angle_gamma   90.00
#
_symmetry.space_group_name_H-M   'P 1'
#
loop_
_entity.id
_entity.type
_entity.pdbx_description
1 polymer ?
#
loop_
_entity_poly.entity_id
_entity_poly.type
_entity_poly.pdbx_seq_one_letter_code
_entity_poly.pdbx_strand_id
1 'polypeptide(L)'
;MKNSERGFLPVRYGVKLAKKQSPKTDEELRKIFDIPYASVLGSIQYVVQCTRPDVAFALSVTNRYQACASEAHWIAVKIILKYLR
;
A
#
# COMPACT_ATOMS: atom_id res chain seq x y z
N MET A 1 -17.97 -12.63 23.45
CA MET A 1 -17.46 -12.26 22.11
C MET A 1 -18.17 -11.00 21.61
N LYS A 2 -18.03 -9.88 22.34
CA LYS A 2 -18.51 -8.55 21.95
C LYS A 2 -17.24 -7.74 21.65
N ASN A 3 -17.27 -6.91 20.60
CA ASN A 3 -16.16 -6.10 20.05
C ASN A 3 -15.56 -6.63 18.73
N SER A 4 -16.38 -7.20 17.83
CA SER A 4 -16.05 -7.18 16.40
C SER A 4 -16.51 -5.84 15.82
N GLU A 5 -15.86 -4.75 16.23
CA GLU A 5 -15.97 -3.51 15.45
C GLU A 5 -15.42 -3.82 14.06
N ARG A 6 -16.14 -3.44 13.01
CA ARG A 6 -15.76 -3.71 11.62
C ARG A 6 -14.42 -3.01 11.36
N GLY A 7 -13.33 -3.72 11.62
CA GLY A 7 -11.97 -3.22 11.52
C GLY A 7 -11.77 -2.59 10.15
N PHE A 8 -11.19 -1.40 10.14
CA PHE A 8 -10.88 -0.66 8.92
C PHE A 8 -10.00 -1.52 8.03
N LEU A 9 -10.57 -2.24 7.07
CA LEU A 9 -9.79 -3.12 6.21
C LEU A 9 -8.78 -2.27 5.41
N PRO A 10 -7.50 -2.66 5.34
CA PRO A 10 -6.47 -1.93 4.60
C PRO A 10 -6.78 -1.86 3.09
N VAL A 11 -7.70 -2.71 2.61
CA VAL A 11 -8.28 -2.64 1.27
C VAL A 11 -9.78 -2.38 1.38
N ARG A 12 -10.21 -1.18 0.96
CA ARG A 12 -11.64 -0.90 0.76
C ARG A 12 -12.14 -1.57 -0.52
N TYR A 13 -13.29 -2.23 -0.46
CA TYR A 13 -14.01 -2.71 -1.64
C TYR A 13 -14.27 -1.52 -2.58
N GLY A 14 -13.69 -1.56 -3.79
CA GLY A 14 -13.82 -0.50 -4.81
C GLY A 14 -12.55 0.30 -5.13
N VAL A 15 -11.47 0.19 -4.34
CA VAL A 15 -10.18 0.79 -4.71
C VAL A 15 -9.50 -0.08 -5.78
N LYS A 16 -9.54 0.39 -7.03
CA LYS A 16 -8.90 -0.29 -8.17
C LYS A 16 -7.54 0.35 -8.43
N LEU A 17 -6.47 -0.38 -8.11
CA LEU A 17 -5.12 -0.04 -8.55
C LEU A 17 -4.93 -0.57 -9.97
N ALA A 18 -4.45 0.28 -10.88
CA ALA A 18 -4.31 -0.06 -12.29
C ALA A 18 -2.98 0.45 -12.85
N LYS A 19 -2.38 -0.33 -13.76
CA LYS A 19 -1.17 0.05 -14.50
C LYS A 19 -1.36 1.29 -15.37
N LYS A 20 -2.60 1.68 -15.67
CA LYS A 20 -2.91 2.95 -16.38
C LYS A 20 -2.60 4.19 -15.53
N GLN A 21 -2.49 4.03 -14.21
CA GLN A 21 -2.18 5.09 -13.26
C GLN A 21 -0.68 5.31 -13.10
N SER A 22 0.17 4.61 -13.86
CA SER A 22 1.62 4.87 -13.86
C SER A 22 1.90 6.34 -14.17
N PRO A 23 2.87 6.96 -13.48
CA PRO A 23 3.27 8.34 -13.74
C PRO A 23 3.71 8.48 -15.19
N LYS A 24 3.17 9.49 -15.88
CA LYS A 24 3.45 9.76 -17.30
C LYS A 24 4.37 10.95 -17.48
N THR A 25 4.51 11.77 -16.44
CA THR A 25 5.30 13.00 -16.44
C THR A 25 6.57 12.81 -15.61
N ASP A 26 7.70 13.34 -16.10
CA ASP A 26 9.01 13.23 -15.43
C ASP A 26 8.99 13.84 -14.01
N GLU A 27 8.18 14.87 -13.78
CA GLU A 27 8.00 15.48 -12.46
C GLU A 27 7.32 14.55 -11.44
N GLU A 28 6.35 13.74 -11.88
CA GLU A 28 5.68 12.75 -11.03
C GLU A 28 6.63 11.60 -10.71
N LEU A 29 7.43 11.19 -11.69
CA LEU A 29 8.48 10.19 -11.50
C LEU A 29 9.50 10.64 -10.46
N ARG A 30 10.00 11.88 -10.54
CA ARG A 30 10.97 12.45 -9.57
C ARG A 30 10.41 12.50 -8.16
N LYS A 31 9.16 12.95 -7.99
CA LYS A 31 8.49 12.99 -6.66
C LYS A 31 8.35 11.61 -6.03
N ILE A 32 8.14 10.58 -6.86
CA ILE A 32 7.98 9.20 -6.39
C ILE A 32 9.34 8.54 -6.14
N PHE A 33 10.35 8.85 -6.94
CA PHE A 33 11.71 8.35 -6.77
C PHE A 33 12.35 8.83 -5.47
N ASP A 34 11.99 10.04 -5.03
CA ASP A 34 12.46 10.62 -3.76
C ASP A 34 11.85 9.91 -2.54
N ILE A 35 10.70 9.25 -2.71
CA ILE A 35 10.03 8.49 -1.65
C ILE A 35 10.53 7.04 -1.68
N PRO A 36 11.10 6.50 -0.59
CA PRO A 36 11.65 5.13 -0.57
C PRO A 36 10.53 4.07 -0.49
N TYR A 37 9.76 3.93 -1.57
CA TYR A 37 8.60 3.05 -1.66
C TYR A 37 8.94 1.59 -1.35
N ALA A 38 10.05 1.08 -1.90
CA ALA A 38 10.52 -0.28 -1.66
C ALA A 38 10.88 -0.53 -0.17
N SER A 39 11.48 0.45 0.50
CA SER A 39 11.82 0.35 1.92
C SER A 39 10.57 0.20 2.77
N VAL A 40 9.55 1.02 2.50
CA VAL A 40 8.26 0.97 3.22
C VAL A 40 7.54 -0.36 2.99
N LEU A 41 7.53 -0.87 1.75
CA LEU A 41 6.96 -2.19 1.47
C LEU A 41 7.71 -3.31 2.21
N GLY A 42 9.04 -3.22 2.33
CA GLY A 42 9.84 -4.16 3.11
C GLY A 42 9.49 -4.14 4.60
N SER A 43 9.31 -2.96 5.18
CA SER A 43 8.86 -2.83 6.58
C SER A 43 7.46 -3.42 6.80
N ILE A 44 6.52 -3.18 5.87
CA ILE A 44 5.17 -3.75 5.95
C ILE A 44 5.23 -5.28 5.80
N GLN A 45 6.06 -5.80 4.90
CA GLN A 45 6.27 -7.25 4.75
C GLN A 45 6.73 -7.91 6.04
N TYR A 46 7.64 -7.27 6.78
CA TYR A 46 8.09 -7.76 8.08
C TYR A 46 6.94 -7.83 9.09
N VAL A 47 6.15 -6.75 9.20
CA VAL A 47 4.98 -6.70 10.11
C VAL A 47 3.94 -7.77 9.74
N VAL A 48 3.69 -7.97 8.46
CA VAL A 48 2.80 -9.03 7.95
C VAL A 48 3.28 -10.41 8.39
N GLN A 49 4.58 -10.66 8.30
CA GLN A 49 5.16 -11.97 8.62
C GLN A 49 5.24 -12.24 10.12
N CYS A 50 5.43 -11.20 10.95
CA CYS A 50 5.61 -11.36 12.38
C CYS A 50 4.31 -11.30 13.19
N THR A 51 3.41 -10.37 12.88
CA THR A 51 2.30 -10.03 13.80
C THR A 51 0.94 -9.80 13.14
N ARG A 52 0.90 -9.39 11.87
CA ARG A 52 -0.34 -8.93 11.21
C ARG A 52 -0.54 -9.52 9.81
N PRO A 53 -0.84 -10.83 9.70
CA PRO A 53 -1.08 -11.48 8.41
C PRO A 53 -2.36 -10.99 7.71
N ASP A 54 -3.25 -10.29 8.43
CA ASP A 54 -4.47 -9.67 7.91
C ASP A 54 -4.21 -8.59 6.84
N VAL A 55 -2.99 -8.04 6.79
CA VAL A 55 -2.57 -7.03 5.81
C VAL A 55 -1.89 -7.65 4.58
N ALA A 56 -1.58 -8.96 4.60
CA ALA A 56 -0.83 -9.64 3.54
C ALA A 56 -1.44 -9.43 2.14
N PHE A 57 -2.78 -9.47 2.06
CA PHE A 57 -3.48 -9.24 0.80
C PHE A 57 -3.26 -7.82 0.28
N ALA A 58 -3.41 -6.80 1.13
CA ALA A 58 -3.21 -5.40 0.78
C ALA A 58 -1.79 -5.13 0.28
N LEU A 59 -0.81 -5.70 0.98
CA LEU A 59 0.59 -5.62 0.60
C LEU A 59 0.84 -6.28 -0.76
N SER A 60 0.30 -7.47 -0.98
CA SER A 60 0.48 -8.21 -2.23
C SER A 60 -0.04 -7.46 -3.46
N VAL A 61 -1.15 -6.72 -3.32
CA VAL A 61 -1.71 -5.89 -4.41
C VAL A 61 -0.81 -4.69 -4.67
N THR A 62 -0.32 -4.06 -3.60
CA THR A 62 0.48 -2.83 -3.68
C THR A 62 1.92 -3.09 -4.18
N ASN A 63 2.48 -4.26 -3.89
CA ASN A 63 3.82 -4.68 -4.30
C ASN A 63 3.93 -4.87 -5.83
N ARG A 64 2.85 -5.25 -6.51
CA ARG A 64 2.82 -5.46 -7.98
C ARG A 64 3.14 -4.22 -8.79
N TYR A 65 2.98 -3.03 -8.20
CA TYR A 65 3.15 -1.75 -8.88
C TYR A 65 4.43 -1.02 -8.45
N GLN A 66 5.38 -1.69 -7.79
CA GLN A 66 6.63 -1.05 -7.34
C GLN A 66 7.43 -0.39 -8.47
N ALA A 67 7.47 -1.01 -9.66
CA ALA A 67 8.15 -0.45 -10.83
C ALA A 67 7.38 0.68 -11.55
N CYS A 68 6.13 0.91 -11.15
CA CYS A 68 5.19 1.84 -11.80
C CYS A 68 4.37 2.58 -10.74
N ALA A 69 4.99 2.85 -9.59
CA ALA A 69 4.29 3.43 -8.45
C ALA A 69 3.79 4.82 -8.84
N SER A 70 2.60 5.15 -8.36
CA SER A 70 1.95 6.44 -8.60
C SER A 70 1.31 6.93 -7.31
N GLU A 71 0.81 8.16 -7.30
CA GLU A 71 0.20 8.74 -6.11
C GLU A 71 -0.94 7.88 -5.53
N ALA A 72 -1.75 7.25 -6.39
CA ALA A 72 -2.81 6.32 -5.96
C ALA A 72 -2.25 5.10 -5.20
N HIS A 73 -1.12 4.56 -5.66
CA HIS A 73 -0.43 3.46 -4.98
C HIS A 73 0.13 3.92 -3.63
N TRP A 74 0.64 5.15 -3.56
CA TRP A 74 1.13 5.72 -2.31
C TRP A 74 0.02 5.97 -1.28
N ILE A 75 -1.16 6.41 -1.73
CA ILE A 75 -2.34 6.53 -0.88
C ILE A 75 -2.72 5.16 -0.30
N ALA A 76 -2.66 4.08 -1.09
CA ALA A 76 -2.90 2.72 -0.60
C ALA A 76 -1.89 2.31 0.49
N VAL A 77 -0.60 2.60 0.30
CA VAL A 77 0.42 2.37 1.32
C VAL A 77 0.13 3.15 2.61
N LYS A 78 -0.27 4.43 2.51
CA LYS A 78 -0.66 5.23 3.68
C LYS A 78 -1.85 4.64 4.43
N ILE A 79 -2.84 4.10 3.72
CA ILE A 79 -4.00 3.43 4.32
C ILE A 79 -3.54 2.18 5.09
N ILE A 80 -2.64 1.39 4.52
CA ILE A 80 -2.04 0.22 5.18
C ILE A 80 -1.29 0.65 6.45
N LEU A 81 -0.43 1.66 6.36
CA LEU A 81 0.33 2.17 7.50
C LEU A 81 -0.58 2.73 8.60
N LYS A 82 -1.68 3.39 8.23
CA LYS A 82 -2.69 3.86 9.19
C LYS A 82 -3.37 2.70 9.93
N TYR A 83 -3.54 1.57 9.26
CA TYR A 83 -4.15 0.36 9.85
C TYR A 83 -3.20 -0.40 10.78
N LEU A 84 -1.89 -0.34 10.50
CA LEU A 84 -0.84 -0.93 11.34
C LEU A 84 -0.52 -0.11 12.60
N ARG A 85 -1.17 1.05 12.75
CA ARG A 85 -0.91 2.03 13.81
C ARG A 85 -1.52 1.64 15.15
#